data_AF-A0AAU0UJZ2-F1
#
_entry.id   AF-A0AAU0UJZ2-F1
#
_cell.length_a   1.000
_cell.length_b   1.000
_cell.length_c   1.000
_cell.angle_alpha   90.00
_cell.angle_beta   90.00
_cell.angle_gamma   90.00
#
_symmetry.space_group_name_H-M   'P 1'
#
loop_
_entity.id
_entity.type
_entity.pdbx_description
1 polymer ?
#
loop_
_entity_poly.entity_id
_entity_poly.type
_entity_poly.pdbx_seq_one_letter_code
_entity_poly.pdbx_strand_id
1 'polypeptide(L)'
;MELVIGLILVVASVFLVGYPLIKKDDDYKALDRTLDFDAEDSLERQKESAFTTLGEIEFDYRMKKLSTEDYDRLKAKYKRQAVAVLKAEEKELDLTGDREMAELEKELEREIEQEIEREVQQLMEEEEKEI
;
A
#
# COMPACT_ATOMS: atom_id res chain seq x y z
N MET A 1 -48.97 25.33 -9.34
CA MET A 1 -47.58 25.81 -9.19
C MET A 1 -46.80 24.92 -8.23
N GLU A 2 -47.36 24.62 -7.07
CA GLU A 2 -46.76 23.72 -6.06
C GLU A 2 -46.40 22.32 -6.58
N LEU A 3 -47.27 21.69 -7.39
CA LEU A 3 -46.98 20.37 -7.97
C LEU A 3 -45.79 20.36 -8.94
N VAL A 4 -45.59 21.45 -9.66
CA VAL A 4 -44.46 21.60 -10.61
C VAL A 4 -43.16 21.77 -9.83
N ILE A 5 -43.19 22.57 -8.75
CA ILE A 5 -42.05 22.78 -7.87
C ILE A 5 -41.66 21.47 -7.17
N GLY A 6 -42.64 20.72 -6.67
CA GLY A 6 -42.42 19.40 -6.06
C GLY A 6 -41.80 18.40 -7.02
N LEU A 7 -42.28 18.34 -8.27
CA LEU A 7 -41.72 17.46 -9.29
C LEU A 7 -40.26 17.80 -9.62
N ILE A 8 -39.93 19.09 -9.75
CA ILE A 8 -38.56 19.55 -10.02
C ILE A 8 -37.63 19.16 -8.85
N LEU A 9 -38.06 19.30 -7.61
CA LEU A 9 -37.25 18.94 -6.44
C LEU A 9 -36.95 17.44 -6.37
N VAL A 10 -37.92 16.58 -6.70
CA VAL A 10 -37.73 15.14 -6.74
C VAL A 10 -36.75 14.75 -7.86
N VAL A 11 -36.90 15.33 -9.04
CA VAL A 11 -35.97 15.05 -10.15
C VAL A 11 -34.56 15.55 -9.82
N ALA A 12 -34.44 16.73 -9.22
CA ALA A 12 -33.15 17.30 -8.82
C ALA A 12 -32.46 16.44 -7.75
N SER A 13 -33.18 15.94 -6.74
CA SER A 13 -32.59 15.09 -5.70
C SER A 13 -32.15 13.73 -6.24
N VAL A 14 -32.96 13.09 -7.09
CA VAL A 14 -32.59 11.84 -7.77
C VAL A 14 -31.38 12.07 -8.67
N PHE A 15 -31.28 13.20 -9.36
CA PHE A 15 -30.16 13.51 -10.22
C PHE A 15 -28.88 13.79 -9.41
N LEU A 16 -28.97 14.55 -8.31
CA LEU A 16 -27.82 14.90 -7.47
C LEU A 16 -27.23 13.68 -6.77
N VAL A 17 -28.07 12.70 -6.39
CA VAL A 17 -27.62 11.43 -5.78
C VAL A 17 -27.26 10.38 -6.83
N GLY A 18 -28.01 10.29 -7.93
CA GLY A 18 -27.78 9.29 -8.97
C GLY A 18 -26.59 9.60 -9.87
N TYR A 19 -26.28 10.87 -10.11
CA TYR A 19 -25.15 11.31 -10.93
C TYR A 19 -23.79 10.84 -10.38
N PRO A 20 -23.43 11.06 -9.09
CA PRO A 20 -22.17 10.56 -8.55
C PRO A 20 -22.10 9.03 -8.47
N LEU A 21 -23.24 8.33 -8.44
CA LEU A 21 -23.27 6.86 -8.39
C LEU A 21 -22.92 6.22 -9.75
N ILE A 22 -23.18 6.92 -10.86
CA ILE A 22 -22.91 6.44 -12.22
C ILE A 22 -21.54 6.92 -12.72
N LYS A 23 -21.10 8.09 -12.27
CA LYS A 23 -19.75 8.58 -12.52
C LYS A 23 -18.76 7.77 -11.67
N LYS A 24 -18.28 6.65 -12.22
CA LYS A 24 -17.05 6.02 -11.76
C LYS A 24 -15.95 7.06 -11.86
N ASP A 25 -15.42 7.45 -10.71
CA ASP A 25 -14.34 8.42 -10.56
C ASP A 25 -13.12 8.00 -11.37
N ASP A 26 -12.82 8.72 -12.45
CA ASP A 26 -11.46 8.86 -12.96
C ASP A 26 -10.66 9.90 -12.13
N ASP A 27 -11.30 10.55 -11.15
CA ASP A 27 -10.74 11.57 -10.25
C ASP A 27 -9.95 11.00 -9.06
N TYR A 28 -9.77 9.69 -8.97
CA TYR A 28 -8.82 9.09 -8.02
C TYR A 28 -7.34 9.44 -8.32
N LYS A 29 -7.03 10.09 -9.45
CA LYS A 29 -5.66 10.48 -9.82
C LYS A 29 -5.26 11.89 -9.37
N ALA A 30 -6.20 12.74 -8.97
CA ALA A 30 -5.88 14.12 -8.59
C ALA A 30 -5.50 14.27 -7.10
N LEU A 31 -5.88 13.30 -6.25
CA LEU A 31 -5.57 13.27 -4.82
C LEU A 31 -4.26 12.52 -4.49
N ASP A 32 -3.51 12.08 -5.52
CA ASP A 32 -2.33 11.23 -5.39
C ASP A 32 -1.02 12.03 -5.32
N ARG A 33 -1.06 13.36 -5.49
CA ARG A 33 0.15 14.21 -5.53
C ARG A 33 0.67 14.65 -4.15
N THR A 34 0.07 14.19 -3.06
CA THR A 34 0.44 14.58 -1.68
C THR A 34 0.80 13.40 -0.77
N LEU A 35 0.88 12.17 -1.29
CA LEU A 35 0.93 10.94 -0.50
C LEU A 35 2.24 10.15 -0.65
N ASP A 36 3.38 10.82 -0.81
CA ASP A 36 4.70 10.15 -0.73
C ASP A 36 5.06 9.70 0.70
N PHE A 37 4.20 9.95 1.70
CA PHE A 37 4.33 9.45 3.09
C PHE A 37 3.41 8.25 3.41
N ASP A 38 2.55 7.81 2.48
CA ASP A 38 1.35 7.03 2.83
C ASP A 38 1.30 5.61 2.23
N ALA A 39 2.34 5.14 1.52
CA ALA A 39 2.30 3.84 0.84
C ALA A 39 2.22 2.66 1.83
N GLU A 40 3.09 2.60 2.84
CA GLU A 40 3.06 1.56 3.88
C GLU A 40 1.79 1.64 4.74
N ASP A 41 1.41 2.85 5.18
CA ASP A 41 0.16 3.08 5.94
C ASP A 41 -1.07 2.70 5.10
N SER A 42 -1.03 2.93 3.78
CA SER A 42 -2.11 2.51 2.88
C SER A 42 -2.20 0.99 2.74
N LEU A 43 -1.07 0.27 2.75
CA LEU A 43 -1.07 -1.18 2.57
C LEU A 43 -1.48 -1.89 3.85
N GLU A 44 -1.02 -1.39 5.00
CA GLU A 44 -1.45 -1.87 6.31
C GLU A 44 -2.96 -1.64 6.53
N ARG A 45 -3.48 -0.45 6.18
CA ARG A 45 -4.93 -0.17 6.22
C ARG A 45 -5.72 -1.05 5.25
N GLN A 46 -5.20 -1.30 4.06
CA GLN A 46 -5.84 -2.21 3.09
C GLN A 46 -5.87 -3.65 3.60
N LYS A 47 -4.82 -4.09 4.29
CA LYS A 47 -4.74 -5.39 4.96
C LYS A 47 -5.81 -5.48 6.05
N GLU A 48 -5.79 -4.55 7.00
CA GLU A 48 -6.75 -4.51 8.09
C GLU A 48 -8.19 -4.51 7.59
N SER A 49 -8.49 -3.67 6.60
CA SER A 49 -9.82 -3.60 5.97
C SER A 49 -10.23 -4.94 5.35
N ALA A 50 -9.36 -5.57 4.55
CA ALA A 50 -9.67 -6.83 3.89
C ALA A 50 -9.93 -7.96 4.88
N PHE A 51 -9.11 -8.07 5.94
CA PHE A 51 -9.27 -9.08 6.99
C PHE A 51 -10.49 -8.83 7.86
N THR A 52 -10.76 -7.58 8.23
CA THR A 52 -11.94 -7.18 9.00
C THR A 52 -13.21 -7.52 8.25
N THR A 53 -13.32 -7.12 6.98
CA THR A 53 -14.49 -7.44 6.16
C THR A 53 -14.67 -8.94 5.96
N LEU A 54 -13.58 -9.71 5.82
CA LEU A 54 -13.68 -11.17 5.76
C LEU A 54 -14.30 -11.75 7.05
N GLY A 55 -13.88 -11.22 8.21
CA GLY A 55 -14.44 -11.58 9.51
C GLY A 55 -15.91 -11.23 9.66
N GLU A 56 -16.32 -10.05 9.19
CA GLU A 56 -17.72 -9.61 9.16
C GLU A 56 -18.59 -10.51 8.27
N ILE A 57 -18.12 -10.86 7.06
CA ILE A 57 -18.81 -11.78 6.16
C ILE A 57 -19.04 -13.14 6.83
N GLU A 58 -18.02 -13.68 7.51
CA GLU A 58 -18.14 -14.94 8.25
C GLU A 58 -19.07 -14.84 9.46
N PHE A 59 -19.05 -13.70 10.15
CA PHE A 59 -19.99 -13.43 11.23
C PHE A 59 -21.43 -13.39 10.72
N ASP A 60 -21.72 -12.60 9.68
CA ASP A 60 -23.06 -12.45 9.14
C ASP A 60 -23.63 -13.76 8.56
N TYR A 61 -22.78 -14.59 7.96
CA TYR A 61 -23.17 -15.94 7.55
C TYR A 61 -23.52 -16.84 8.75
N ARG A 62 -22.69 -16.86 9.80
CA ARG A 62 -22.99 -17.60 11.04
C ARG A 62 -24.26 -17.11 11.72
N MET A 63 -24.56 -15.83 11.61
CA MET A 63 -25.78 -15.20 12.11
C MET A 63 -26.99 -15.41 11.17
N LYS A 64 -26.85 -16.19 10.09
CA LYS A 64 -27.89 -16.46 9.08
C LYS A 64 -28.45 -15.20 8.41
N LYS A 65 -27.67 -14.11 8.37
CA LYS A 65 -28.01 -12.88 7.65
C LYS A 65 -27.65 -12.95 6.17
N LEU A 66 -26.75 -13.87 5.80
CA LEU A 66 -26.32 -14.12 4.43
C LEU A 66 -26.75 -15.50 3.96
N SER A 67 -27.16 -15.57 2.69
CA SER A 67 -27.34 -16.84 1.99
C SER A 67 -25.97 -17.51 1.77
N THR A 68 -25.95 -18.84 1.61
CA THR A 68 -24.70 -19.56 1.29
C THR A 68 -24.08 -19.07 -0.02
N GLU A 69 -24.91 -18.76 -1.01
CA GLU A 69 -24.48 -18.31 -2.33
C GLU A 69 -23.84 -16.92 -2.29
N ASP A 70 -24.43 -15.98 -1.53
CA ASP A 70 -23.85 -14.66 -1.31
C ASP A 70 -22.59 -14.73 -0.45
N TYR A 71 -22.57 -15.60 0.56
CA TYR A 71 -21.40 -15.86 1.39
C TYR A 71 -20.22 -16.32 0.54
N ASP A 72 -20.41 -17.36 -0.27
CA ASP A 72 -19.34 -17.93 -1.11
C ASP A 72 -18.81 -16.90 -2.11
N ARG A 73 -19.71 -16.10 -2.72
CA ARG A 73 -19.32 -15.03 -3.63
C ARG A 73 -18.51 -13.93 -2.92
N LEU A 74 -19.00 -13.43 -1.78
CA LEU A 74 -18.34 -12.36 -1.03
C LEU A 74 -17.01 -12.83 -0.45
N LYS A 75 -16.98 -14.01 0.15
CA LYS A 75 -15.76 -14.63 0.68
C LYS A 75 -14.71 -14.82 -0.40
N ALA A 76 -15.09 -15.32 -1.58
CA ALA A 76 -14.15 -15.48 -2.69
C ALA A 76 -13.57 -14.13 -3.15
N LYS A 77 -14.38 -13.08 -3.24
CA LYS A 77 -13.93 -11.74 -3.61
C LYS A 77 -12.92 -11.17 -2.61
N TYR A 78 -13.28 -11.13 -1.34
CA TYR A 78 -12.43 -10.52 -0.31
C TYR A 78 -11.20 -11.38 0.01
N LYS A 79 -11.26 -12.70 -0.15
CA LYS A 79 -10.07 -13.56 -0.08
C LYS A 79 -9.06 -13.24 -1.18
N ARG A 80 -9.51 -12.97 -2.40
CA ARG A 80 -8.60 -12.53 -3.48
C ARG A 80 -7.96 -11.18 -3.16
N GLN A 81 -8.73 -10.26 -2.58
CA GLN A 81 -8.22 -8.96 -2.15
C GLN A 81 -7.16 -9.11 -1.04
N ALA A 82 -7.43 -9.92 -0.02
CA ALA A 82 -6.44 -10.20 1.04
C ALA A 82 -5.14 -10.81 0.48
N VAL A 83 -5.24 -11.77 -0.44
CA VAL A 83 -4.06 -12.35 -1.10
C VAL A 83 -3.30 -11.32 -1.93
N ALA A 84 -4.00 -10.41 -2.61
CA ALA A 84 -3.35 -9.36 -3.39
C ALA A 84 -2.57 -8.38 -2.50
N VAL A 85 -3.13 -7.99 -1.34
CA VAL A 85 -2.46 -7.12 -0.38
C VAL A 85 -1.22 -7.80 0.22
N LEU A 86 -1.34 -9.07 0.63
CA LEU A 86 -0.19 -9.82 1.17
C LEU A 86 0.97 -9.95 0.16
N LYS A 87 0.66 -10.15 -1.11
CA LYS A 87 1.68 -10.20 -2.17
C LYS A 87 2.35 -8.84 -2.41
N ALA A 88 1.59 -7.76 -2.27
CA ALA A 88 2.16 -6.42 -2.37
C ALA A 88 3.10 -6.14 -1.19
N GLU A 89 2.73 -6.59 0.01
CA GLU A 89 3.54 -6.43 1.25
C GLU A 89 4.84 -7.22 1.15
N GLU A 90 4.78 -8.47 0.68
CA GLU A 90 5.98 -9.30 0.41
C GLU A 90 6.92 -8.62 -0.58
N LYS A 91 6.38 -8.06 -1.67
CA LYS A 91 7.19 -7.37 -2.68
C LYS A 91 7.83 -6.09 -2.12
N GLU A 92 7.14 -5.36 -1.26
CA GLU A 92 7.68 -4.16 -0.62
C GLU A 92 8.83 -4.52 0.32
N LEU A 93 8.68 -5.58 1.12
CA LEU A 93 9.73 -6.12 1.97
C LEU A 93 10.97 -6.55 1.17
N ASP A 94 10.79 -7.26 0.05
CA ASP A 94 11.89 -7.67 -0.83
C ASP A 94 12.66 -6.45 -1.37
N LEU A 95 11.94 -5.43 -1.85
CA LEU A 95 12.55 -4.21 -2.40
C LEU A 95 13.29 -3.39 -1.35
N THR A 96 12.76 -3.31 -0.13
CA THR A 96 13.42 -2.64 0.99
C THR A 96 14.66 -3.40 1.42
N GLY A 97 14.57 -4.73 1.55
CA GLY A 97 15.72 -5.58 1.89
C GLY A 97 16.86 -5.50 0.86
N ASP A 98 16.54 -5.53 -0.44
CA ASP A 98 17.53 -5.38 -1.52
C ASP A 98 18.24 -4.01 -1.45
N ARG A 99 17.51 -2.95 -1.12
CA ARG A 99 18.09 -1.60 -0.97
C ARG A 99 19.00 -1.51 0.25
N GLU A 100 18.55 -1.99 1.40
CA GLU A 100 19.34 -1.98 2.63
C GLU A 100 20.64 -2.78 2.46
N MET A 101 20.56 -3.97 1.84
CA MET A 101 21.74 -4.77 1.54
C MET A 101 22.73 -4.06 0.61
N ALA A 102 22.24 -3.39 -0.43
CA ALA A 102 23.11 -2.64 -1.35
C ALA A 102 23.77 -1.41 -0.69
N GLU A 103 23.10 -0.79 0.30
CA GLU A 103 23.69 0.31 1.07
C GLU A 103 24.75 -0.21 2.04
N LEU A 104 24.47 -1.31 2.75
CA LEU A 104 25.42 -2.01 3.62
C LEU A 104 26.67 -2.45 2.86
N GLU A 105 26.52 -3.05 1.68
CA GLU A 105 27.65 -3.47 0.83
C GLU A 105 28.53 -2.28 0.45
N LYS A 106 27.93 -1.15 0.05
CA LYS A 106 28.68 0.07 -0.28
C LYS A 106 29.39 0.68 0.92
N GLU A 107 28.77 0.64 2.10
CA GLU A 107 29.38 1.13 3.33
C GLU A 107 30.59 0.27 3.71
N LEU A 108 30.44 -1.06 3.62
CA LEU A 108 31.51 -2.01 3.86
C LEU A 108 32.68 -1.84 2.88
N GLU A 109 32.40 -1.68 1.58
CA GLU A 109 33.44 -1.43 0.57
C GLU A 109 34.26 -0.17 0.90
N ARG A 110 33.60 0.92 1.31
CA ARG A 110 34.29 2.16 1.71
C ARG A 110 35.14 1.99 2.96
N GLU A 111 34.65 1.23 3.94
CA GLU A 111 35.41 0.97 5.16
C GLU A 111 36.67 0.16 4.86
N ILE A 112 36.56 -0.87 4.02
CA ILE A 112 37.69 -1.68 3.57
C ILE A 112 38.72 -0.82 2.81
N GLU A 113 38.26 0.02 1.88
CA GLU A 113 39.14 0.89 1.10
C GLU A 113 39.91 1.87 1.99
N GLN A 114 39.23 2.47 2.98
CA GLN A 114 39.88 3.35 3.95
C GLN A 114 40.93 2.64 4.80
N GLU A 115 40.67 1.40 5.21
CA GLU A 115 41.61 0.64 6.02
C GLU A 115 42.86 0.24 5.21
N ILE A 116 42.67 -0.20 3.96
CA ILE A 116 43.78 -0.49 3.04
C ILE A 116 44.62 0.77 2.80
N GLU A 117 43.99 1.92 2.56
CA GLU A 117 44.72 3.18 2.36
C GLU A 117 45.56 3.57 3.60
N ARG A 118 45.02 3.39 4.81
CA ARG A 118 45.76 3.65 6.05
C ARG A 118 46.97 2.73 6.19
N GLU A 119 46.79 1.44 5.93
CA GLU A 119 47.86 0.45 6.05
C GLU A 119 48.97 0.71 5.02
N VAL A 120 48.60 1.04 3.78
CA VAL A 120 49.57 1.41 2.74
C VAL A 120 50.35 2.68 3.12
N GLN A 121 49.68 3.70 3.68
CA GLN A 121 50.37 4.91 4.16
C GLN A 121 51.35 4.61 5.29
N GLN A 122 50.98 3.75 6.24
CA GLN A 122 51.87 3.35 7.34
C GLN A 122 53.13 2.65 6.82
N LEU A 123 52.97 1.74 5.84
CA LEU A 123 54.11 1.05 5.24
C LEU A 123 55.05 2.00 4.49
N MET A 124 54.51 3.01 3.79
CA MET A 124 55.34 4.03 3.14
C MET A 124 56.11 4.89 4.16
N GLU A 125 55.48 5.25 5.28
CA GLU A 125 56.15 6.00 6.35
C GLU A 125 57.21 5.17 7.10
N GLU A 126 57.05 3.86 7.19
CA GLU A 126 58.04 2.95 7.75
C GLU A 126 59.25 2.78 6.82
N GLU A 127 59.04 2.58 5.52
CA GLU A 127 60.13 2.51 4.53
C GLU A 127 60.93 3.82 4.47
N GLU A 128 60.28 4.99 4.55
CA GLU A 128 60.96 6.29 4.49
C GLU A 128 61.83 6.56 5.74
N LYS A 129 61.52 5.94 6.89
CA LYS A 129 62.33 6.05 8.11
C LYS A 129 63.52 5.09 8.18
N GLU A 130 63.53 4.04 7.35
CA GLU A 130 64.65 3.08 7.28
C GLU A 130 65.78 3.51 6.33
N ILE A 131 65.61 4.59 5.56
CA ILE A 131 66.61 5.16 4.62
C ILE A 131 67.36 6.35 5.26
#